data_AF-A0A0N8JUS9-F1
#
_entry.id   AF-A0A0N8JUS9-F1
#
_cell.length_a   1.000
_cell.length_b   1.000
_cell.length_c   1.000
_cell.angle_alpha   90.00
_cell.angle_beta   90.00
_cell.angle_gamma   90.00
#
_symmetry.space_group_name_H-M   'P 1'
#
loop_
_entity.id
_entity.type
_entity.pdbx_description
1 polymer ?
#
loop_
_entity_poly.entity_id
_entity_poly.type
_entity_poly.pdbx_seq_one_letter_code
_entity_poly.pdbx_strand_id
1 'polypeptide(L)'
;IIAARQICKFFTGRLDAPIASSPPFPGNEANYLRAQIARISASTQVSPLGFYQFAEEEGEEDEETPRYSLEENPDFEGIPVSEMAESLSTWVHHVPHILEQGRCVWVDLAEKPEELVEEEEGDEDREDEPDKPEAEVGPPLLTPVSEDAEINKTPPWTSKMSSTLVSQFAIAVLRSNLWPGAYSFAFKKKFENIYVGWGLKFTGEGYNPPAPPPTQQAYPSGPEIMEDLEVGLKEKQG
;
A
#
# COMPACT_ATOMS: atom_id res chain seq x y z
N ILE A 1 2.77 7.80 -2.24
CA ILE A 1 1.66 6.93 -1.76
C ILE A 1 1.53 6.96 -0.24
N ILE A 2 2.63 6.82 0.51
CA ILE A 2 2.65 6.88 1.98
C ILE A 2 1.86 8.09 2.54
N ALA A 3 2.20 9.32 2.11
CA ALA A 3 1.49 10.52 2.56
C ALA A 3 -0.02 10.50 2.24
N ALA A 4 -0.44 9.91 1.11
CA ALA A 4 -1.85 9.79 0.75
C ALA A 4 -2.63 8.84 1.67
N ARG A 5 -1.96 7.86 2.29
CA ARG A 5 -2.59 6.93 3.27
C ARG A 5 -2.99 7.65 4.56
N GLN A 6 -2.31 8.74 4.90
CA GLN A 6 -2.48 9.45 6.17
C GLN A 6 -3.53 10.57 6.12
N ILE A 7 -4.08 10.86 4.93
CA ILE A 7 -5.00 11.99 4.72
C ILE A 7 -6.33 11.52 4.12
N CYS A 8 -7.41 12.19 4.52
CA CYS A 8 -8.76 12.03 3.95
C CYS A 8 -9.22 13.36 3.35
N LYS A 9 -9.28 13.45 2.01
CA LYS A 9 -9.63 14.67 1.27
C LYS A 9 -10.55 14.38 0.10
N PHE A 10 -11.55 15.23 -0.09
CA PHE A 10 -12.36 15.24 -1.31
C PHE A 10 -11.63 15.98 -2.43
N PHE A 11 -11.83 15.52 -3.66
CA PHE A 11 -11.33 16.18 -4.87
C PHE A 11 -12.13 17.45 -5.17
N THR A 12 -11.43 18.49 -5.61
CA THR A 12 -12.05 19.74 -6.06
C THR A 12 -12.38 19.73 -7.55
N GLY A 13 -11.82 18.78 -8.30
CA GLY A 13 -11.92 18.71 -9.76
C GLY A 13 -10.91 19.60 -10.48
N ARG A 14 -9.97 20.22 -9.76
CA ARG A 14 -8.89 21.05 -10.30
C ARG A 14 -7.55 20.40 -10.00
N LEU A 15 -6.89 19.91 -11.05
CA LEU A 15 -5.65 19.13 -10.93
C LEU A 15 -4.47 19.90 -10.31
N ASP A 16 -4.47 21.22 -10.44
CA ASP A 16 -3.45 22.13 -9.90
C ASP A 16 -3.74 22.61 -8.47
N ALA A 17 -4.90 22.25 -7.89
CA ALA A 17 -5.27 22.70 -6.56
C ALA A 17 -4.30 22.18 -5.49
N PRO A 18 -3.90 23.02 -4.51
CA PRO A 18 -3.04 22.59 -3.41
C PRO A 18 -3.80 21.66 -2.45
N ILE A 19 -3.12 20.64 -1.94
CA ILE A 19 -3.66 19.74 -0.92
C ILE A 19 -3.27 20.27 0.46
N ALA A 20 -4.20 20.99 1.10
CA ALA A 20 -4.03 21.47 2.46
C ALA A 20 -4.38 20.36 3.47
N SER A 21 -3.37 19.68 4.02
CA SER A 21 -3.52 18.62 5.02
C SER A 21 -2.47 18.72 6.12
N SER A 22 -2.78 18.14 7.28
CA SER A 22 -1.78 17.79 8.30
C SER A 22 -1.93 16.29 8.55
N PRO A 23 -0.95 15.47 8.14
CA PRO A 23 0.41 15.81 7.71
C PRO A 23 0.44 16.43 6.30
N PRO A 24 1.49 17.20 5.95
CA PRO A 24 1.59 17.86 4.65
C PRO A 24 1.69 16.83 3.53
N PHE A 25 0.94 17.05 2.44
CA PHE A 25 1.01 16.21 1.25
C PHE A 25 2.04 16.77 0.25
N PRO A 26 3.02 15.97 -0.22
CA PRO A 26 4.03 16.42 -1.15
C PRO A 26 3.47 16.44 -2.59
N GLY A 27 2.71 17.48 -2.93
CA GLY A 27 2.18 17.69 -4.28
C GLY A 27 0.83 18.40 -4.32
N ASN A 28 0.25 18.44 -5.50
CA ASN A 28 -1.08 19.00 -5.74
C ASN A 28 -2.15 17.89 -5.91
N GLU A 29 -3.36 18.28 -6.28
CA GLU A 29 -4.47 17.37 -6.48
C GLU A 29 -4.20 16.30 -7.55
N ALA A 30 -3.42 16.60 -8.60
CA ALA A 30 -3.00 15.61 -9.60
C ALA A 30 -2.16 14.49 -8.98
N ASN A 31 -1.20 14.84 -8.10
CA ASN A 31 -0.39 13.86 -7.39
C ASN A 31 -1.23 13.03 -6.42
N TYR A 32 -2.18 13.66 -5.71
CA TYR A 32 -3.10 12.96 -4.83
C TYR A 32 -4.01 12.00 -5.59
N LEU A 33 -4.59 12.45 -6.70
CA LEU A 33 -5.40 11.63 -7.60
C LEU A 33 -4.61 10.43 -8.12
N ARG A 34 -3.37 10.65 -8.59
CA ARG A 34 -2.49 9.57 -9.07
C ARG A 34 -2.18 8.55 -7.97
N ALA A 35 -2.01 9.00 -6.73
CA ALA A 35 -1.82 8.13 -5.58
C ALA A 35 -3.08 7.34 -5.23
N GLN A 36 -4.27 7.95 -5.30
CA GLN A 36 -5.55 7.24 -5.11
C GLN A 36 -5.80 6.20 -6.21
N ILE A 37 -5.53 6.53 -7.47
CA ILE A 37 -5.60 5.58 -8.59
C ILE A 37 -4.70 4.39 -8.33
N ALA A 38 -3.43 4.61 -7.95
CA ALA A 38 -2.51 3.51 -7.63
C ALA A 38 -3.08 2.59 -6.55
N ARG A 39 -3.56 3.18 -5.44
CA ARG A 39 -4.08 2.44 -4.29
C ARG A 39 -5.35 1.67 -4.62
N ILE A 40 -6.27 2.26 -5.38
CA ILE A 40 -7.52 1.61 -5.79
C ILE A 40 -7.18 0.48 -6.76
N SER A 41 -6.41 0.74 -7.81
CA SER A 41 -6.05 -0.28 -8.80
C SER A 41 -5.39 -1.49 -8.16
N ALA A 42 -4.40 -1.28 -7.29
CA ALA A 42 -3.69 -2.37 -6.61
C ALA A 42 -4.50 -3.14 -5.57
N SER A 43 -5.68 -2.65 -5.16
CA SER A 43 -6.52 -3.32 -4.15
C SER A 43 -7.87 -3.79 -4.67
N THR A 44 -8.27 -3.39 -5.89
CA THR A 44 -9.60 -3.70 -6.39
C THR A 44 -9.64 -4.28 -7.80
N GLN A 45 -8.51 -4.37 -8.50
CA GLN A 45 -8.47 -5.02 -9.81
C GLN A 45 -8.32 -6.53 -9.65
N VAL A 46 -9.40 -7.23 -9.95
CA VAL A 46 -9.49 -8.68 -9.78
C VAL A 46 -10.01 -9.35 -11.05
N SER A 47 -9.71 -10.62 -11.22
CA SER A 47 -10.14 -11.44 -12.34
C SER A 47 -10.73 -12.75 -11.85
N PRO A 48 -11.53 -13.45 -12.67
CA PRO A 48 -11.91 -14.83 -12.38
C PRO A 48 -10.66 -15.71 -12.18
N LEU A 49 -10.74 -16.64 -11.25
CA LEU A 49 -9.72 -17.66 -11.02
C LEU A 49 -9.45 -18.41 -12.34
N GLY A 50 -8.18 -18.54 -12.71
CA GLY A 50 -7.75 -19.22 -13.94
C GLY A 50 -7.91 -18.42 -15.23
N PHE A 51 -8.34 -17.15 -15.18
CA PHE A 51 -8.33 -16.28 -16.36
C PHE A 51 -6.90 -15.93 -16.79
N TYR A 52 -6.05 -15.59 -15.83
CA TYR A 52 -4.62 -15.37 -16.05
C TYR A 52 -3.81 -16.53 -15.51
N GLN A 53 -2.65 -16.77 -16.12
CA GLN A 53 -1.60 -17.67 -15.62
C GLN A 53 -0.26 -16.93 -15.64
N PHE A 54 0.69 -17.40 -14.83
CA PHE A 54 2.06 -16.89 -14.92
C PHE A 54 2.66 -17.26 -16.27
N ALA A 55 3.30 -16.30 -16.94
CA ALA A 55 4.02 -16.59 -18.17
C ALA A 55 5.17 -17.55 -17.88
N GLU A 56 5.44 -18.48 -18.80
CA GLU A 56 6.63 -19.33 -18.72
C GLU A 56 7.87 -18.48 -19.02
N GLU A 57 8.64 -18.13 -17.98
CA GLU A 57 9.95 -17.49 -18.14
C GLU A 57 11.06 -18.55 -18.24
N GLU A 58 11.78 -18.56 -19.35
CA GLU A 58 13.00 -19.36 -19.55
C GLU A 58 14.18 -18.74 -18.76
N GLY A 59 14.22 -18.96 -17.45
CA GLY A 59 15.33 -18.51 -16.61
C GLY A 59 15.30 -19.06 -15.19
N GLU A 60 16.48 -19.27 -14.59
CA GLU A 60 16.63 -19.48 -13.14
C GLU A 60 16.32 -18.15 -12.46
N GLU A 61 15.05 -17.90 -12.16
CA GLU A 61 14.67 -16.79 -11.30
C GLU A 61 14.99 -17.15 -9.85
N ASP A 62 15.71 -16.27 -9.15
CA ASP A 62 15.87 -16.35 -7.70
C ASP A 62 14.49 -16.36 -7.03
N GLU A 63 14.28 -17.28 -6.09
CA GLU A 63 13.01 -17.50 -5.37
C GLU A 63 12.46 -16.25 -4.66
N GLU A 64 13.29 -15.20 -4.51
CA GLU A 64 12.96 -13.95 -3.82
C GLU A 64 12.33 -12.86 -4.70
N THR A 65 12.36 -13.01 -6.03
CA THR A 65 11.76 -12.02 -6.94
C THR A 65 10.29 -12.35 -7.24
N PRO A 66 9.32 -11.47 -6.93
CA PRO A 66 7.92 -11.79 -7.18
C PRO A 66 7.65 -11.83 -8.69
N ARG A 67 7.07 -12.94 -9.17
CA ARG A 67 6.64 -13.07 -10.57
C ARG A 67 5.51 -12.09 -10.87
N TYR A 68 5.77 -11.16 -11.77
CA TYR A 68 4.79 -10.16 -12.20
C TYR A 68 4.24 -10.39 -13.61
N SER A 69 4.83 -11.32 -14.35
CA SER A 69 4.42 -11.62 -15.73
C SER A 69 3.21 -12.53 -15.76
N LEU A 70 2.07 -11.98 -16.18
CA LEU A 70 0.81 -12.70 -16.36
C LEU A 70 0.41 -12.69 -17.84
N GLU A 71 -0.09 -13.83 -18.32
CA GLU A 71 -0.68 -13.99 -19.65
C GLU A 71 -2.11 -14.54 -19.56
N GLU A 72 -2.93 -14.24 -20.57
CA GLU A 72 -4.30 -14.77 -20.66
C GLU A 72 -4.27 -16.28 -20.92
N ASN A 73 -4.99 -17.04 -20.09
CA ASN A 73 -5.10 -18.48 -20.26
C ASN A 73 -6.05 -18.81 -21.45
N PRO A 74 -5.56 -19.39 -22.56
CA PRO A 74 -6.38 -19.72 -23.72
C PRO A 74 -7.45 -20.79 -23.42
N ASP A 75 -7.19 -21.62 -22.41
CA ASP A 75 -8.07 -22.72 -22.00
C ASP A 75 -9.13 -22.26 -20.98
N PHE A 76 -9.20 -20.98 -20.64
CA PHE A 76 -10.21 -20.47 -19.70
C PHE A 76 -11.62 -20.65 -20.27
N GLU A 77 -12.45 -21.47 -19.61
CA GLU A 77 -13.82 -21.76 -20.03
C GLU A 77 -14.87 -20.80 -19.44
N GLY A 78 -14.50 -20.02 -18.42
CA GLY A 78 -15.43 -19.24 -17.62
C GLY A 78 -15.92 -20.01 -16.39
N ILE A 79 -16.18 -19.28 -15.30
CA ILE A 79 -16.75 -19.84 -14.07
C ILE A 79 -18.26 -19.58 -14.08
N PRO A 80 -19.11 -20.54 -13.67
CA PRO A 80 -20.54 -20.33 -13.52
C PRO A 80 -20.87 -19.12 -12.64
N VAL A 81 -21.80 -18.28 -13.09
CA VAL A 81 -22.18 -17.03 -12.39
C VAL A 81 -22.68 -17.29 -10.96
N SER A 82 -23.38 -18.40 -10.73
CA SER A 82 -23.83 -18.78 -9.39
C SER A 82 -22.65 -19.09 -8.46
N GLU A 83 -21.65 -19.81 -8.96
CA GLU A 83 -20.44 -20.15 -8.21
C GLU A 83 -19.64 -18.89 -7.87
N MET A 84 -19.48 -17.98 -8.84
CA MET A 84 -18.81 -16.70 -8.62
C MET A 84 -19.53 -15.77 -7.64
N ALA A 85 -20.85 -15.88 -7.54
CA ALA A 85 -21.67 -15.13 -6.61
C ALA A 85 -21.58 -15.67 -5.18
N GLU A 86 -21.39 -16.98 -5.01
CA GLU A 86 -21.38 -17.66 -3.72
C GLU A 86 -19.98 -17.75 -3.12
N SER A 87 -18.94 -17.93 -3.94
CA SER A 87 -17.57 -18.16 -3.50
C SER A 87 -16.65 -17.00 -3.85
N LEU A 88 -16.13 -16.31 -2.83
CA LEU A 88 -15.11 -15.28 -2.99
C LEU A 88 -13.78 -15.86 -3.51
N SER A 89 -13.52 -17.15 -3.34
CA SER A 89 -12.29 -17.79 -3.82
C SER A 89 -12.22 -17.91 -5.35
N THR A 90 -13.31 -17.62 -6.06
CA THR A 90 -13.37 -17.59 -7.53
C THR A 90 -12.84 -16.29 -8.12
N TRP A 91 -12.47 -15.30 -7.28
CA TRP A 91 -11.91 -14.02 -7.68
C TRP A 91 -10.50 -13.89 -7.12
N VAL A 92 -9.55 -13.49 -7.97
CA VAL A 92 -8.14 -13.35 -7.61
C VAL A 92 -7.60 -11.98 -8.00
N HIS A 93 -6.63 -11.48 -7.23
CA HIS A 93 -5.91 -10.25 -7.58
C HIS A 93 -4.92 -10.51 -8.72
N HIS A 94 -4.98 -9.70 -9.78
CA HIS A 94 -4.04 -9.81 -10.92
C HIS A 94 -3.13 -8.57 -11.06
N VAL A 95 -3.18 -7.66 -10.09
CA VAL A 95 -2.33 -6.47 -10.03
C VAL A 95 -1.44 -6.54 -8.80
N PRO A 96 -0.16 -6.12 -8.89
CA PRO A 96 0.75 -6.16 -7.76
C PRO A 96 0.25 -5.37 -6.55
N HIS A 97 0.41 -5.96 -5.37
CA HIS A 97 0.13 -5.31 -4.10
C HIS A 97 1.07 -4.12 -3.86
N ILE A 98 0.58 -3.06 -3.21
CA ILE A 98 1.41 -1.93 -2.78
C ILE A 98 1.75 -2.09 -1.30
N LEU A 99 3.03 -2.36 -1.03
CA LEU A 99 3.65 -2.52 0.29
C LEU A 99 3.48 -1.27 1.19
N GLU A 100 3.85 -1.37 2.47
CA GLU A 100 3.78 -0.25 3.42
C GLU A 100 4.72 0.90 2.99
N GLN A 101 5.87 0.56 2.43
CA GLN A 101 6.81 1.48 1.76
C GLN A 101 6.19 2.24 0.56
N GLY A 102 5.02 1.81 0.07
CA GLY A 102 4.30 2.50 -1.00
C GLY A 102 4.79 2.15 -2.41
N ARG A 103 5.50 1.03 -2.54
CA ARG A 103 5.99 0.42 -3.79
C ARG A 103 5.43 -0.99 -3.92
N CYS A 104 5.57 -1.61 -5.09
CA CYS A 104 5.19 -3.01 -5.28
C CYS A 104 6.33 -3.99 -4.98
N VAL A 105 7.58 -3.51 -5.03
CA VAL A 105 8.78 -4.28 -4.71
C VAL A 105 9.47 -3.58 -3.55
N TRP A 106 9.86 -4.36 -2.54
CA TRP A 106 10.61 -3.87 -1.41
C TRP A 106 12.00 -3.42 -1.87
N VAL A 107 12.47 -2.30 -1.32
CA VAL A 107 13.83 -1.82 -1.56
C VAL A 107 14.44 -1.41 -0.25
N ASP A 108 15.61 -1.97 0.04
CA ASP A 108 16.43 -1.52 1.14
C ASP A 108 16.94 -0.10 0.85
N LEU A 109 16.64 0.84 1.74
CA LEU A 109 17.12 2.21 1.65
C LEU A 109 18.41 2.43 2.45
N ALA A 110 18.80 1.46 3.27
CA ALA A 110 20.03 1.46 4.06
C ALA A 110 21.20 0.80 3.34
N GLU A 111 20.95 0.11 2.22
CA GLU A 111 21.97 -0.45 1.36
C GLU A 111 22.82 0.68 0.74
N LYS A 112 24.02 0.88 1.29
CA LYS A 112 25.01 1.82 0.73
C LYS A 112 25.49 1.26 -0.63
N PRO A 113 25.65 2.10 -1.67
CA PRO A 113 26.28 1.65 -2.92
C PRO A 113 27.70 1.16 -2.66
N GLU A 114 28.09 0.04 -3.28
CA GLU A 114 29.36 -0.67 -3.06
C GLU A 114 30.59 0.27 -3.08
N GLU A 115 30.57 1.33 -3.90
CA GLU A 115 31.64 2.34 -4.02
C GLU A 115 31.92 3.13 -2.73
N LEU A 116 30.96 3.24 -1.81
CA LEU A 116 31.14 3.93 -0.52
C LEU A 116 31.55 2.98 0.62
N VAL A 117 31.53 1.68 0.38
CA VAL A 117 31.88 0.66 1.38
C VAL A 117 33.40 0.45 1.43
N GLU A 118 34.10 0.62 0.31
CA GLU A 118 35.57 0.50 0.23
C GLU A 118 36.33 1.61 0.98
N GLU A 119 35.72 2.79 1.24
CA GLU A 119 36.37 3.88 2.00
C GLU A 119 36.24 3.75 3.53
N GLU A 120 35.37 2.86 4.04
CA GLU A 120 35.08 2.69 5.48
C GLU A 120 35.72 1.44 6.12
N GLU A 121 36.63 0.70 5.44
CA GLU A 121 37.34 -0.46 6.03
C GLU A 121 38.43 -0.09 7.08
N GLY A 122 38.25 1.02 7.80
CA GLY A 122 39.25 1.58 8.73
C GLY A 122 38.85 1.72 10.20
N ASP A 123 37.59 1.50 10.58
CA ASP A 123 37.11 1.68 11.96
C ASP A 123 36.51 0.38 12.52
N GLU A 124 37.35 -0.39 13.23
CA GLU A 124 36.93 -1.50 14.09
C GLU A 124 36.39 -0.95 15.43
N ASP A 125 35.16 -0.41 15.43
CA ASP A 125 34.38 -0.22 16.66
C ASP A 125 32.90 -0.57 16.36
N ARG A 126 32.57 -1.86 16.48
CA ARG A 126 31.19 -2.37 16.42
C ARG A 126 30.51 -2.17 17.76
N GLU A 127 29.45 -1.36 17.81
CA GLU A 127 28.31 -1.57 18.70
C GLU A 127 27.10 -0.80 18.14
N ASP A 128 26.01 -1.53 17.86
CA ASP A 128 24.75 -1.14 17.19
C ASP A 128 24.80 -1.02 15.65
N GLU A 129 24.93 -2.15 14.93
CA GLU A 129 24.32 -2.22 13.59
C GLU A 129 22.81 -1.92 13.77
N PRO A 130 22.26 -0.87 13.14
CA PRO A 130 20.82 -0.62 13.23
C PRO A 130 20.11 -1.87 12.69
N ASP A 131 19.13 -2.38 13.45
CA ASP A 131 18.29 -3.51 13.03
C ASP A 131 17.90 -3.31 11.57
N LYS A 132 18.45 -4.14 10.68
CA LYS A 132 18.14 -4.05 9.25
C LYS A 132 16.63 -4.22 9.12
N PRO A 133 15.94 -3.31 8.41
CA PRO A 133 14.49 -3.41 8.28
C PRO A 133 14.14 -4.75 7.64
N GLU A 134 13.26 -5.52 8.27
CA GLU A 134 12.76 -6.76 7.68
C GLU A 134 12.11 -6.48 6.32
N ALA A 135 12.42 -7.33 5.34
CA ALA A 135 11.88 -7.16 3.99
C ALA A 135 10.35 -7.29 4.00
N GLU A 136 9.66 -6.27 3.51
CA GLU A 136 8.20 -6.29 3.40
C GLU A 136 7.78 -7.22 2.25
N VAL A 137 7.11 -8.33 2.57
CA VAL A 137 6.59 -9.29 1.58
C VAL A 137 5.08 -9.13 1.44
N GLY A 138 4.63 -8.80 0.23
CA GLY A 138 3.20 -8.75 -0.11
C GLY A 138 2.63 -10.13 -0.48
N PRO A 139 1.30 -10.28 -0.56
CA PRO A 139 0.69 -11.50 -1.08
C PRO A 139 1.09 -11.72 -2.55
N PRO A 140 1.24 -12.98 -2.99
CA PRO A 140 1.56 -13.27 -4.38
C PRO A 140 0.44 -12.83 -5.33
N LEU A 141 0.76 -12.69 -6.63
CA LEU A 141 -0.27 -12.54 -7.64
C LEU A 141 -1.17 -13.78 -7.69
N LEU A 142 -2.40 -13.57 -8.13
CA LEU A 142 -3.45 -14.58 -8.20
C LEU A 142 -3.91 -15.10 -6.83
N THR A 143 -3.61 -14.40 -5.74
CA THR A 143 -4.20 -14.68 -4.42
C THR A 143 -5.72 -14.42 -4.44
N PRO A 144 -6.54 -15.37 -3.94
CA PRO A 144 -7.97 -15.21 -3.82
C PRO A 144 -8.40 -14.07 -2.89
N VAL A 145 -9.43 -13.32 -3.27
CA VAL A 145 -9.99 -12.22 -2.44
C VAL A 145 -10.66 -12.72 -1.15
N SER A 146 -10.86 -14.03 -1.01
CA SER A 146 -11.29 -14.66 0.24
C SER A 146 -10.24 -14.60 1.35
N GLU A 147 -8.97 -14.37 0.99
CA GLU A 147 -7.85 -14.24 1.93
C GLU A 147 -7.60 -12.78 2.36
N ASP A 148 -8.33 -11.82 1.79
CA ASP A 148 -8.20 -10.41 2.13
C ASP A 148 -8.63 -10.16 3.59
N ALA A 149 -7.88 -9.30 4.28
CA ALA A 149 -8.13 -8.96 5.68
C ALA A 149 -9.49 -8.27 5.90
N GLU A 150 -10.20 -8.68 6.95
CA GLU A 150 -11.46 -8.06 7.38
C GLU A 150 -11.25 -6.65 7.96
N ILE A 151 -12.29 -5.80 7.84
CA ILE A 151 -12.31 -4.45 8.40
C ILE A 151 -13.41 -4.38 9.45
N ASN A 152 -13.06 -4.16 10.72
CA ASN A 152 -14.03 -4.08 11.81
C ASN A 152 -15.05 -5.23 11.79
N LYS A 153 -14.57 -6.47 11.58
CA LYS A 153 -15.39 -7.69 11.47
C LYS A 153 -16.36 -7.71 10.28
N THR A 154 -16.11 -6.88 9.27
CA THR A 154 -16.85 -6.84 8.01
C THR A 154 -15.97 -7.41 6.90
N PRO A 155 -16.49 -8.30 6.05
CA PRO A 155 -15.72 -8.83 4.94
C PRO A 155 -15.32 -7.71 3.97
N PRO A 156 -14.10 -7.75 3.40
CA PRO A 156 -13.59 -6.71 2.50
C PRO A 156 -14.32 -6.67 1.16
N TRP A 157 -15.03 -7.75 0.81
CA TRP A 157 -15.73 -7.93 -0.45
C TRP A 157 -17.16 -8.44 -0.25
N THR A 158 -18.01 -8.20 -1.24
CA THR A 158 -19.35 -8.77 -1.31
C THR A 158 -19.66 -9.16 -2.76
N SER A 159 -19.98 -10.43 -2.97
CA SER A 159 -20.35 -10.97 -4.29
C SER A 159 -21.86 -11.24 -4.37
N LYS A 160 -22.43 -11.07 -5.55
CA LYS A 160 -23.84 -11.38 -5.83
C LYS A 160 -24.10 -11.58 -7.32
N MET A 161 -25.21 -12.22 -7.64
CA MET A 161 -25.77 -12.21 -8.99
C MET A 161 -26.52 -10.91 -9.27
N SER A 162 -26.53 -10.47 -10.53
CA SER A 162 -27.32 -9.31 -10.96
C SER A 162 -28.83 -9.55 -10.95
N SER A 163 -29.27 -10.79 -11.19
CA SER A 163 -30.70 -11.16 -11.22
C SER A 163 -30.89 -12.62 -10.82
N THR A 164 -31.87 -12.86 -9.95
CA THR A 164 -32.33 -14.22 -9.60
C THR A 164 -33.52 -14.67 -10.45
N LEU A 165 -34.23 -13.75 -11.11
CA LEU A 165 -35.39 -14.07 -11.94
C LEU A 165 -35.00 -14.63 -13.32
N VAL A 166 -33.89 -14.13 -13.88
CA VAL A 166 -33.42 -14.52 -15.21
C VAL A 166 -31.95 -14.92 -15.13
N SER A 167 -31.69 -15.97 -14.34
CA SER A 167 -30.34 -16.45 -14.00
C SER A 167 -29.48 -16.79 -15.23
N GLN A 168 -30.10 -17.22 -16.32
CA GLN A 168 -29.44 -17.50 -17.61
C GLN A 168 -28.75 -16.28 -18.26
N PHE A 169 -29.16 -15.06 -17.93
CA PHE A 169 -28.54 -13.81 -18.39
C PHE A 169 -27.94 -12.99 -17.23
N ALA A 170 -27.89 -13.57 -16.03
CA ALA A 170 -27.28 -12.91 -14.90
C ALA A 170 -25.76 -12.82 -15.08
N ILE A 171 -25.18 -11.83 -14.41
CA ILE A 171 -23.74 -11.63 -14.32
C ILE A 171 -23.33 -11.74 -12.85
N ALA A 172 -22.11 -12.17 -12.59
CA ALA A 172 -21.53 -12.12 -11.26
C ALA A 172 -21.02 -10.70 -11.02
N VAL A 173 -21.34 -10.13 -9.87
CA VAL A 173 -20.92 -8.78 -9.48
C VAL A 173 -20.26 -8.87 -8.12
N LEU A 174 -18.98 -8.51 -8.10
CA LEU A 174 -18.18 -8.34 -6.90
C LEU A 174 -18.08 -6.83 -6.58
N ARG A 175 -18.23 -6.48 -5.32
CA ARG A 175 -18.13 -5.11 -4.81
C ARG A 175 -17.07 -5.05 -3.71
N SER A 176 -16.17 -4.07 -3.78
CA SER A 176 -15.28 -3.77 -2.65
C SER A 176 -16.04 -3.01 -1.56
N ASN A 177 -15.94 -3.48 -0.33
CA ASN A 177 -16.40 -2.76 0.86
C ASN A 177 -15.34 -1.77 1.35
N LEU A 178 -14.07 -2.02 1.05
CA LEU A 178 -12.94 -1.15 1.40
C LEU A 178 -12.88 0.11 0.52
N TRP A 179 -13.21 -0.03 -0.76
CA TRP A 179 -13.30 1.09 -1.70
C TRP A 179 -14.70 1.19 -2.27
N PRO A 180 -15.63 1.86 -1.56
CA PRO A 180 -16.97 2.08 -2.05
C PRO A 180 -16.94 2.75 -3.43
N GLY A 181 -17.53 2.08 -4.41
CA GLY A 181 -17.48 2.48 -5.81
C GLY A 181 -16.66 1.56 -6.71
N ALA A 182 -15.82 0.67 -6.13
CA ALA A 182 -15.13 -0.37 -6.89
C ALA A 182 -16.04 -1.58 -7.09
N TYR A 183 -16.24 -1.94 -8.35
CA TYR A 183 -17.00 -3.10 -8.78
C TYR A 183 -16.22 -3.90 -9.81
N SER A 184 -16.35 -5.20 -9.73
CA SER A 184 -15.86 -6.13 -10.73
C SER A 184 -17.03 -6.99 -11.17
N PHE A 185 -17.12 -7.29 -12.46
CA PHE A 185 -18.19 -8.14 -12.96
C PHE A 185 -17.67 -9.13 -13.98
N ALA A 186 -18.29 -10.29 -14.01
CA ALA A 186 -17.91 -11.38 -14.91
C ALA A 186 -19.14 -12.03 -15.54
N PHE A 187 -18.99 -12.37 -16.82
CA PHE A 187 -19.99 -13.07 -17.61
C PHE A 187 -19.30 -13.93 -18.68
N LYS A 188 -19.47 -15.25 -18.58
CA LYS A 188 -18.81 -16.22 -19.46
C LYS A 188 -17.29 -16.05 -19.38
N LYS A 189 -16.63 -15.78 -20.51
CA LYS A 189 -15.19 -15.57 -20.63
C LYS A 189 -14.76 -14.09 -20.51
N LYS A 190 -15.68 -13.19 -20.13
CA LYS A 190 -15.40 -11.75 -20.04
C LYS A 190 -15.53 -11.30 -18.60
N PHE A 191 -14.63 -10.41 -18.19
CA PHE A 191 -14.74 -9.70 -16.93
C PHE A 191 -14.21 -8.28 -17.12
N GLU A 192 -14.62 -7.38 -16.23
CA GLU A 192 -14.14 -6.00 -16.21
C GLU A 192 -14.12 -5.48 -14.77
N ASN A 193 -13.28 -4.48 -14.54
CA ASN A 193 -13.16 -3.76 -13.27
C ASN A 193 -13.47 -2.28 -13.49
N ILE A 194 -14.32 -1.70 -12.65
CA ILE A 194 -14.68 -0.28 -12.73
C ILE A 194 -14.69 0.35 -11.34
N TYR A 195 -14.18 1.57 -11.26
CA TYR A 195 -14.29 2.41 -10.07
C TYR A 195 -15.09 3.67 -10.36
N VAL A 196 -16.17 3.88 -9.61
CA VAL A 196 -16.96 5.12 -9.62
C VAL A 196 -17.26 5.53 -8.19
N GLY A 197 -16.55 6.55 -7.69
CA GLY A 197 -16.70 7.00 -6.31
C GLY A 197 -15.83 8.20 -5.96
N TRP A 198 -15.79 8.51 -4.66
CA TRP A 198 -15.11 9.70 -4.11
C TRP A 198 -13.60 9.55 -3.94
N GLY A 199 -13.04 8.38 -4.21
CA GLY A 199 -11.64 8.06 -3.95
C GLY A 199 -11.30 8.00 -2.47
N LEU A 200 -12.26 7.67 -1.61
CA LEU A 200 -12.06 7.54 -0.17
C LEU A 200 -12.11 6.07 0.27
N LYS A 201 -11.11 5.66 1.06
CA LYS A 201 -11.02 4.33 1.65
C LYS A 201 -11.99 4.26 2.84
N PHE A 202 -12.80 3.22 2.90
CA PHE A 202 -13.66 2.94 4.05
C PHE A 202 -12.82 2.29 5.16
N THR A 203 -12.64 3.00 6.27
CA THR A 203 -11.88 2.53 7.44
C THR A 203 -12.76 1.99 8.56
N GLY A 204 -14.09 2.02 8.39
CA GLY A 204 -15.08 1.62 9.40
C GLY A 204 -15.18 2.57 10.59
N GLU A 205 -14.05 3.08 11.07
CA GLU A 205 -13.95 4.19 12.02
C GLU A 205 -13.88 5.53 11.28
N GLY A 206 -14.34 6.59 11.95
CA GLY A 206 -14.14 7.96 11.47
C GLY A 206 -12.65 8.27 11.35
N TYR A 207 -12.28 9.08 10.36
CA TYR A 207 -10.88 9.50 10.20
C TYR A 207 -10.37 10.19 11.47
N ASN A 208 -9.33 9.63 12.09
CA ASN A 208 -8.64 10.24 13.22
C ASN A 208 -7.37 10.94 12.69
N PRO A 209 -7.27 12.27 12.77
CA PRO A 209 -6.08 12.98 12.31
C PRO A 209 -4.86 12.55 13.15
N PRO A 210 -3.69 12.38 12.53
CA PRO A 210 -2.48 11.99 13.27
C PRO A 210 -2.08 13.08 14.26
N ALA A 211 -1.52 12.65 15.38
CA ALA A 211 -0.98 13.54 16.39
C ALA A 211 0.18 14.39 15.82
N PRO A 212 0.38 15.62 16.31
CA PRO A 212 1.55 16.40 15.94
C PRO A 212 2.83 15.64 16.28
N PRO A 213 3.92 15.83 15.50
CA PRO A 213 5.19 15.18 15.77
C PRO A 213 5.71 15.57 17.17
N PRO A 214 6.43 14.67 17.85
CA PRO A 214 7.01 14.98 19.15
C PRO A 214 7.96 16.16 19.05
N THR A 215 8.02 16.97 20.10
CA THR A 215 8.99 18.05 20.21
C THR A 215 10.40 17.46 20.24
N GLN A 216 11.32 18.06 19.49
CA GLN A 216 12.73 17.69 19.57
C GLN A 216 13.26 17.93 20.98
N GLN A 217 14.07 17.00 21.48
CA GLN A 217 14.74 17.18 22.76
C GLN A 217 15.80 18.27 22.63
N ALA A 218 15.94 19.08 23.69
CA ALA A 218 17.04 20.03 23.75
C ALA A 218 18.38 19.29 23.78
N TYR A 219 19.43 19.95 23.30
CA TYR A 219 20.78 19.41 23.40
C TYR A 219 21.09 19.10 24.88
N PRO A 220 21.58 17.89 25.21
CA PRO A 220 21.85 17.51 26.60
C PRO A 220 22.83 18.49 27.24
N SER A 221 22.48 19.09 28.39
CA SER A 221 23.36 20.03 29.09
C SER A 221 24.62 19.33 29.62
N GLY A 222 25.71 19.40 28.86
CA GLY A 222 27.03 18.88 29.23
C GLY A 222 27.96 19.94 29.83
N PRO A 223 29.13 19.52 30.35
CA PRO A 223 30.14 20.45 30.89
C PRO A 223 30.67 21.44 29.83
N GLU A 224 30.50 21.16 28.53
CA GLU A 224 30.91 22.05 27.43
C GLU A 224 30.00 23.28 27.25
N ILE A 225 28.78 23.26 27.82
CA ILE A 225 27.75 24.30 27.68
C ILE A 225 27.30 24.88 29.02
N MET A 226 27.84 24.39 30.14
CA MET A 226 27.68 25.01 31.45
C MET A 226 28.78 26.07 31.59
N GLU A 227 28.40 27.35 31.59
CA GLU A 227 29.35 28.42 31.92
C GLU A 227 29.75 28.25 33.40
N ASP A 228 31.03 28.00 33.67
CA ASP A 228 31.55 27.93 35.04
C ASP A 228 31.26 29.28 35.73
N LEU A 229 30.32 29.27 36.67
CA LEU A 229 30.05 30.40 37.56
C LEU A 229 31.21 30.52 38.56
N GLU A 230 32.38 30.95 38.09
CA GLU A 230 33.48 31.32 38.98
C GLU A 230 33.86 32.79 38.78
N VAL A 231 33.17 33.67 39.51
CA VAL A 231 33.69 35.01 39.84
C VAL A 231 33.80 35.12 41.35
N GLY A 232 34.74 34.38 41.95
CA GLY A 232 35.18 34.60 43.31
C GLY A 232 35.93 35.93 43.41
N LEU A 233 35.24 36.98 43.87
CA LEU A 233 35.86 38.26 44.27
C LEU A 233 36.93 37.97 45.33
N LYS A 234 38.21 38.07 44.96
CA LYS A 234 39.31 38.08 45.93
C LYS A 234 39.21 39.38 46.74
N GLU A 235 38.68 39.29 47.95
CA GLU A 235 38.85 40.34 48.96
C GLU A 235 40.35 40.52 49.22
N LYS A 236 40.88 41.71 48.88
CA LYS A 236 42.21 42.13 49.32
C LYS A 236 42.15 42.37 50.83
N GLN A 237 42.76 41.49 51.63
CA GLN A 237 43.12 41.82 52.99
C GLN A 237 44.35 42.74 52.97
N GLY A 238 44.21 43.90 53.61
CA GLY A 238 45.28 44.88 53.86
C GLY A 238 45.98 44.66 55.19
#